data_AF-A0A6A1TYH2-F1
#
_entry.id   AF-A0A6A1TYH2-F1
#
_cell.length_a   1.000
_cell.length_b   1.000
_cell.length_c   1.000
_cell.angle_alpha   90.00
_cell.angle_beta   90.00
_cell.angle_gamma   90.00
#
_symmetry.space_group_name_H-M   'P 1'
#
loop_
_entity.id
_entity.type
_entity.pdbx_description
1 polymer ?
#
loop_
_entity_poly.entity_id
_entity_poly.type
_entity_poly.pdbx_seq_one_letter_code
_entity_poly.pdbx_strand_id
1 'polypeptide(L)'
;MLSNVAIAPVLNGIPSAANATDEIFPEQVGLNITGMSYWATEQAFSNLAYNASPWRVQIKDAPFTWDTPLPPMTKDGYPTRVPAGSFVESFLIFTAHRKNLPVQLSVHYDGKGKLGYIAGAELESRSPGRDDVRNLRKDAPFTSMVMETDPTDPIRNIRVYERGPIPKETFRAPFLDRLSGMSTLRFMDWMGTNNSKVQSWSDRPRPGQFGKSELGVPLEHMIELCNLVKSDPWFNIPHLADDDYVRRFAEQVRKDLDPALKVHVEYSNEVWNTSFDQADHARSRGLALGFSTNDYEAQLRYYAQRTNEILAIWEDVFGATRQRIVGVYSAQSVNGWTSETILSWKGVKAHADVLAIAPYFGGGFGAPDRQEEVSRWSLNRLFSALENEVETDNKKTIQEQAAIAKRYGVKLYAYEGGQHLVGSSGAENNERLTNLFVAANRDRRMGELYLRHLRNWRMSGGDLYAVFSSMSEPNKWGSWGLLEEEGGSHPKWQAIQQVLKRKPAL
;
A
#
# COMPACT_ATOMS: atom_id res chain seq x y z
N MET A 1 63.02 30.40 -47.17
CA MET A 1 61.71 30.97 -46.79
C MET A 1 60.73 29.79 -46.77
N LEU A 2 60.56 29.10 -45.64
CA LEU A 2 59.47 29.31 -44.66
C LEU A 2 58.11 29.42 -45.39
N SER A 3 57.11 28.57 -45.24
CA SER A 3 56.81 27.40 -44.42
C SER A 3 55.38 27.01 -44.83
N ASN A 4 55.05 25.76 -45.13
CA ASN A 4 53.70 25.24 -44.91
C ASN A 4 53.67 23.71 -44.91
N VAL A 5 53.03 23.22 -43.85
CA VAL A 5 53.07 21.87 -43.29
C VAL A 5 52.05 20.97 -43.96
N ALA A 6 52.44 19.72 -44.16
CA ALA A 6 51.62 18.65 -44.71
C ALA A 6 50.42 18.31 -43.81
N ILE A 7 49.27 18.10 -44.45
CA ILE A 7 48.01 17.68 -43.83
C ILE A 7 48.13 16.19 -43.47
N ALA A 8 48.04 15.88 -42.17
CA ALA A 8 47.83 14.52 -41.69
C ALA A 8 46.32 14.24 -41.57
N PRO A 9 45.81 13.07 -42.00
CA PRO A 9 44.45 12.68 -41.69
C PRO A 9 44.36 12.21 -40.24
N VAL A 10 43.49 12.87 -39.47
CA VAL A 10 43.10 12.46 -38.12
C VAL A 10 42.38 11.11 -38.22
N LEU A 11 42.93 10.10 -37.53
CA LEU A 11 42.27 8.83 -37.25
C LEU A 11 40.99 9.11 -36.46
N ASN A 12 39.85 9.01 -37.13
CA ASN A 12 38.55 8.99 -36.45
C ASN A 12 38.41 7.70 -35.65
N GLY A 13 38.08 7.90 -34.37
CA GLY A 13 38.01 6.87 -33.35
C GLY A 13 37.05 5.74 -33.68
N ILE A 14 37.44 4.58 -33.18
CA ILE A 14 36.63 3.38 -32.99
C ILE A 14 35.31 3.78 -32.32
N PRO A 15 34.14 3.43 -32.87
CA PRO A 15 32.91 3.55 -32.11
C PRO A 15 32.98 2.55 -30.95
N SER A 16 33.04 3.09 -29.74
CA SER A 16 32.78 2.34 -28.52
C SER A 16 31.34 1.85 -28.59
N ALA A 17 31.15 0.64 -29.12
CA ALA A 17 30.00 -0.17 -28.80
C ALA A 17 30.13 -0.54 -27.32
N ALA A 18 29.74 0.38 -26.44
CA ALA A 18 29.34 0.00 -25.10
C ALA A 18 28.18 -0.96 -25.29
N ASN A 19 28.45 -2.26 -25.15
CA ASN A 19 27.44 -3.28 -25.01
C ASN A 19 26.47 -2.77 -23.93
N ALA A 20 25.28 -2.33 -24.34
CA ALA A 20 24.13 -2.29 -23.47
C ALA A 20 23.91 -3.75 -23.08
N THR A 21 24.56 -4.18 -22.00
CA THR A 21 24.14 -5.37 -21.29
C THR A 21 22.67 -5.12 -20.99
N ASP A 22 21.78 -5.90 -21.60
CA ASP A 22 20.35 -5.85 -21.31
C ASP A 22 20.21 -6.02 -19.80
N GLU A 23 20.07 -4.92 -19.05
CA GLU A 23 20.09 -5.03 -17.60
C GLU A 23 18.86 -5.85 -17.19
N ILE A 24 19.13 -6.98 -16.57
CA ILE A 24 18.14 -7.97 -16.19
C ILE A 24 17.43 -7.49 -14.92
N PHE A 25 16.15 -7.14 -15.04
CA PHE A 25 15.26 -6.72 -13.95
C PHE A 25 14.04 -7.66 -13.85
N PRO A 26 13.25 -7.60 -12.76
CA PRO A 26 12.05 -8.43 -12.62
C PRO A 26 11.07 -8.15 -13.77
N GLU A 27 10.59 -9.20 -14.42
CA GLU A 27 9.59 -9.08 -15.50
C GLU A 27 8.22 -8.65 -14.95
N GLN A 28 7.96 -8.95 -13.68
CA GLN A 28 6.74 -8.61 -12.98
C GLN A 28 7.07 -7.67 -11.81
N VAL A 29 6.46 -6.49 -11.83
CA VAL A 29 6.60 -5.50 -10.77
C VAL A 29 5.20 -5.27 -10.23
N GLY A 30 5.03 -5.58 -8.95
CA GLY A 30 3.83 -5.30 -8.21
C GLY A 30 3.98 -4.04 -7.36
N LEU A 31 2.84 -3.56 -6.86
CA LEU A 31 2.81 -2.45 -5.93
C LEU A 31 1.80 -2.72 -4.81
N ASN A 32 2.24 -2.58 -3.57
CA ASN A 32 1.34 -2.41 -2.45
C ASN A 32 0.81 -0.96 -2.49
N ILE A 33 -0.50 -0.81 -2.60
CA ILE A 33 -1.12 0.53 -2.57
C ILE A 33 -1.21 0.96 -1.11
N THR A 34 -0.70 2.16 -0.81
CA THR A 34 -0.74 2.74 0.54
C THR A 34 -2.16 2.74 1.12
N GLY A 35 -2.25 2.46 2.41
CA GLY A 35 -3.49 2.50 3.17
C GLY A 35 -4.23 3.83 3.10
N MET A 36 -5.55 3.72 3.18
CA MET A 36 -6.44 4.87 3.21
C MET A 36 -6.63 5.31 4.65
N SER A 37 -6.16 6.50 4.95
CA SER A 37 -6.45 7.22 6.19
C SER A 37 -6.86 8.63 5.85
N TYR A 38 -7.46 9.35 6.80
CA TYR A 38 -7.82 10.73 6.50
C TYR A 38 -6.61 11.63 6.27
N TRP A 39 -5.44 11.24 6.78
CA TRP A 39 -4.17 11.91 6.56
C TRP A 39 -3.36 11.35 5.39
N ALA A 40 -3.90 10.42 4.61
CA ALA A 40 -3.21 9.87 3.45
C ALA A 40 -2.84 10.98 2.45
N THR A 41 -1.62 10.91 1.93
CA THR A 41 -1.11 11.84 0.92
C THR A 41 -1.58 11.44 -0.48
N GLU A 42 -1.89 10.15 -0.69
CA GLU A 42 -2.43 9.63 -1.94
C GLU A 42 -3.93 9.90 -2.07
N GLN A 43 -4.31 10.49 -3.20
CA GLN A 43 -5.70 10.84 -3.53
C GLN A 43 -6.16 9.98 -4.71
N ALA A 44 -6.61 8.76 -4.42
CA ALA A 44 -6.96 7.76 -5.41
C ALA A 44 -8.31 8.01 -6.10
N PHE A 45 -9.31 8.49 -5.33
CA PHE A 45 -10.70 8.57 -5.77
C PHE A 45 -11.05 9.93 -6.37
N SER A 46 -11.91 9.95 -7.39
CA SER A 46 -12.46 11.17 -7.99
C SER A 46 -13.25 11.98 -6.96
N ASN A 47 -13.92 11.30 -6.04
CA ASN A 47 -14.48 11.92 -4.84
C ASN A 47 -13.33 12.26 -3.88
N LEU A 48 -12.93 13.53 -3.81
CA LEU A 48 -11.85 13.99 -2.94
C LEU A 48 -12.19 13.87 -1.44
N ALA A 49 -13.46 13.65 -1.10
CA ALA A 49 -13.94 13.40 0.27
C ALA A 49 -13.88 11.92 0.67
N TYR A 50 -13.35 11.02 -0.16
CA TYR A 50 -13.32 9.59 0.15
C TYR A 50 -12.54 9.28 1.43
N ASN A 51 -11.37 9.93 1.58
CA ASN A 51 -10.54 9.87 2.78
C ASN A 51 -10.98 10.92 3.82
N ALA A 52 -12.27 11.24 3.90
CA ALA A 52 -12.73 12.16 4.93
C ALA A 52 -12.48 11.58 6.34
N SER A 53 -12.12 12.44 7.30
CA SER A 53 -12.00 12.01 8.69
C SER A 53 -13.34 11.50 9.23
N PRO A 54 -13.33 10.64 10.27
CA PRO A 54 -14.51 10.44 11.07
C PRO A 54 -15.13 11.78 11.50
N TRP A 55 -16.44 11.77 11.69
CA TRP A 55 -17.11 12.91 12.28
C TRP A 55 -16.57 13.18 13.70
N ARG A 56 -16.63 14.43 14.11
CA ARG A 56 -16.38 14.85 15.49
C ARG A 56 -17.33 15.97 15.85
N VAL A 57 -17.76 16.01 17.11
CA VAL A 57 -18.58 17.09 17.64
C VAL A 57 -17.65 18.12 18.27
N GLN A 58 -17.81 19.39 17.89
CA GLN A 58 -17.12 20.51 18.52
C GLN A 58 -18.13 21.42 19.21
N ILE A 59 -17.89 21.72 20.49
CA ILE A 59 -18.72 22.66 21.24
C ILE A 59 -18.26 24.08 20.92
N LYS A 60 -19.21 25.00 20.68
CA LYS A 60 -18.89 26.40 20.41
C LYS A 60 -18.07 26.98 21.56
N ASP A 61 -17.03 27.73 21.21
CA ASP A 61 -16.12 28.41 22.14
C ASP A 61 -15.31 27.48 23.07
N ALA A 62 -15.34 26.17 22.85
CA ALA A 62 -14.51 25.19 23.56
C ALA A 62 -13.22 24.86 22.80
N PRO A 63 -12.17 24.37 23.49
CA PRO A 63 -10.98 23.83 22.83
C PRO A 63 -11.32 22.64 21.92
N PHE A 64 -10.51 22.46 20.87
CA PHE A 64 -10.62 21.33 19.96
C PHE A 64 -10.45 19.99 20.69
N THR A 65 -11.29 19.00 20.37
CA THR A 65 -11.21 17.64 20.95
C THR A 65 -11.74 16.58 19.98
N TRP A 66 -11.24 15.36 20.09
CA TRP A 66 -11.80 14.18 19.40
C TRP A 66 -12.80 13.40 20.26
N ASP A 67 -12.93 13.74 21.55
CA ASP A 67 -13.54 12.87 22.56
C ASP A 67 -15.01 13.17 22.80
N THR A 68 -15.55 14.24 22.22
CA THR A 68 -16.96 14.59 22.40
C THR A 68 -17.85 13.53 21.75
N PRO A 69 -18.81 12.94 22.49
CA PRO A 69 -19.66 11.87 21.97
C PRO A 69 -20.40 12.26 20.69
N LEU A 70 -20.40 11.36 19.71
CA LEU A 70 -21.14 11.54 18.46
C LEU A 70 -22.66 11.48 18.68
N PRO A 71 -23.46 12.25 17.91
CA PRO A 71 -24.91 12.05 17.86
C PRO A 71 -25.24 10.71 17.20
N PRO A 72 -26.50 10.26 17.23
CA PRO A 72 -26.95 9.12 16.45
C PRO A 72 -26.68 9.32 14.97
N MET A 73 -26.18 8.27 14.34
CA MET A 73 -25.74 8.27 12.96
C MET A 73 -26.65 7.37 12.12
N THR A 74 -26.74 7.63 10.83
CA THR A 74 -27.27 6.68 9.85
C THR A 74 -26.37 5.44 9.80
N LYS A 75 -26.87 4.34 9.20
CA LYS A 75 -26.09 3.10 9.00
C LYS A 75 -24.78 3.34 8.24
N ASP A 76 -24.76 4.33 7.36
CA ASP A 76 -23.61 4.67 6.52
C ASP A 76 -22.74 5.79 7.11
N GLY A 77 -23.01 6.18 8.36
CA GLY A 77 -22.10 7.02 9.15
C GLY A 77 -22.31 8.52 9.02
N TYR A 78 -23.55 8.97 8.78
CA TYR A 78 -23.88 10.41 8.72
C TYR A 78 -24.70 10.86 9.93
N PRO A 79 -24.47 12.06 10.50
CA PRO A 79 -25.17 12.53 11.69
C PRO A 79 -26.64 12.83 11.40
N THR A 80 -27.52 12.33 12.27
CA THR A 80 -28.98 12.56 12.16
C THR A 80 -29.43 13.84 12.85
N ARG A 81 -28.56 14.48 13.64
CA ARG A 81 -28.82 15.76 14.29
C ARG A 81 -27.51 16.47 14.63
N VAL A 82 -27.60 17.77 14.86
CA VAL A 82 -26.52 18.57 15.45
C VAL A 82 -26.88 18.86 16.90
N PRO A 83 -26.06 18.46 17.89
CA PRO A 83 -26.32 18.80 19.29
C PRO A 83 -26.40 20.32 19.53
N ALA A 84 -27.19 20.74 20.52
CA ALA A 84 -27.35 22.16 20.82
C ALA A 84 -26.01 22.78 21.26
N GLY A 85 -25.72 23.99 20.78
CA GLY A 85 -24.47 24.70 21.11
C GLY A 85 -23.21 24.10 20.47
N SER A 86 -23.35 23.18 19.50
CA SER A 86 -22.22 22.53 18.84
C SER A 86 -22.34 22.55 17.31
N PHE A 87 -21.35 21.97 16.64
CA PHE A 87 -21.39 21.58 15.24
C PHE A 87 -20.71 20.21 15.07
N VAL A 88 -21.06 19.49 14.02
CA VAL A 88 -20.46 18.18 13.70
C VAL A 88 -19.57 18.34 12.48
N GLU A 89 -18.26 18.18 12.62
CA GLU A 89 -17.32 18.45 11.54
C GLU A 89 -16.52 17.23 11.09
N SER A 90 -16.00 17.31 9.87
CA SER A 90 -15.08 16.35 9.29
C SER A 90 -14.07 17.08 8.40
N PHE A 91 -12.83 16.59 8.39
CA PHE A 91 -11.85 16.98 7.39
C PHE A 91 -12.20 16.25 6.10
N LEU A 92 -12.76 16.95 5.11
CA LEU A 92 -13.05 16.33 3.81
C LEU A 92 -11.76 16.10 3.02
N ILE A 93 -10.78 16.99 3.16
CA ILE A 93 -9.42 16.81 2.62
C ILE A 93 -8.44 17.27 3.70
N PHE A 94 -7.73 16.35 4.35
CA PHE A 94 -6.79 16.71 5.42
C PHE A 94 -5.44 17.18 4.87
N THR A 95 -4.84 16.40 3.96
CA THR A 95 -3.46 16.61 3.49
C THR A 95 -3.20 18.05 3.06
N ALA A 96 -2.02 18.57 3.39
CA ALA A 96 -1.56 19.88 2.93
C ALA A 96 -1.12 19.87 1.46
N HIS A 97 -0.85 18.68 0.89
CA HIS A 97 -0.41 18.47 -0.50
C HIS A 97 -1.54 18.64 -1.52
N ARG A 98 -2.16 19.84 -1.54
CA ARG A 98 -3.33 20.14 -2.39
C ARG A 98 -2.99 20.90 -3.66
N LYS A 99 -1.72 21.11 -3.96
CA LYS A 99 -1.28 21.86 -5.16
C LYS A 99 -1.84 21.26 -6.45
N ASN A 100 -1.98 19.93 -6.50
CA ASN A 100 -2.50 19.19 -7.65
C ASN A 100 -4.03 18.94 -7.61
N LEU A 101 -4.71 19.36 -6.53
CA LEU A 101 -6.17 19.26 -6.42
C LEU A 101 -6.82 20.57 -6.86
N PRO A 102 -7.92 20.60 -7.63
CA PRO A 102 -8.52 21.84 -8.16
C PRO A 102 -8.81 22.90 -7.09
N VAL A 103 -8.74 24.19 -7.47
CA VAL A 103 -9.08 25.32 -6.58
C VAL A 103 -10.59 25.47 -6.45
N GLN A 104 -11.31 25.39 -7.56
CA GLN A 104 -12.76 25.51 -7.59
C GLN A 104 -13.36 24.11 -7.46
N LEU A 105 -14.02 23.85 -6.34
CA LEU A 105 -14.67 22.58 -6.05
C LEU A 105 -16.18 22.75 -5.90
N SER A 106 -16.89 21.64 -6.00
CA SER A 106 -18.30 21.51 -5.62
C SER A 106 -18.45 20.38 -4.61
N VAL A 107 -19.12 20.68 -3.50
CA VAL A 107 -19.51 19.71 -2.46
C VAL A 107 -20.96 19.34 -2.71
N HIS A 108 -21.18 18.11 -3.14
CA HIS A 108 -22.51 17.54 -3.37
C HIS A 108 -22.95 16.74 -2.15
N TYR A 109 -24.22 16.81 -1.81
CA TYR A 109 -24.82 16.03 -0.73
C TYR A 109 -26.30 15.78 -1.00
N ASP A 110 -26.81 14.69 -0.47
CA ASP A 110 -28.23 14.38 -0.45
C ASP A 110 -28.81 14.75 0.93
N GLY A 111 -30.13 14.94 1.01
CA GLY A 111 -30.84 15.30 2.24
C GLY A 111 -30.98 16.80 2.47
N LYS A 112 -31.56 17.17 3.62
CA LYS A 112 -31.88 18.55 3.99
C LYS A 112 -31.03 19.00 5.16
N GLY A 113 -30.40 20.15 5.01
CA GLY A 113 -29.59 20.74 6.05
C GLY A 113 -28.69 21.85 5.52
N LYS A 114 -27.68 22.18 6.31
CA LYS A 114 -26.73 23.24 6.01
C LYS A 114 -25.32 22.82 6.38
N LEU A 115 -24.42 22.88 5.41
CA LEU A 115 -22.98 22.74 5.63
C LEU A 115 -22.32 24.11 5.88
N GLY A 116 -21.25 24.12 6.65
CA GLY A 116 -20.30 25.23 6.81
C GLY A 116 -18.92 24.79 6.35
N TYR A 117 -18.05 25.76 6.06
CA TYR A 117 -16.69 25.50 5.57
C TYR A 117 -15.72 26.45 6.27
N ILE A 118 -14.63 25.89 6.79
CA ILE A 118 -13.61 26.63 7.54
C ILE A 118 -12.21 26.12 7.21
N ALA A 119 -11.21 26.74 7.84
CA ALA A 119 -9.80 26.38 7.72
C ALA A 119 -9.33 26.48 6.26
N GLY A 120 -9.11 25.35 5.58
CA GLY A 120 -8.68 25.26 4.18
C GLY A 120 -9.80 25.34 3.14
N ALA A 121 -11.05 25.57 3.57
CA ALA A 121 -12.22 25.66 2.70
C ALA A 121 -12.96 26.99 2.88
N GLU A 122 -13.51 27.51 1.79
CA GLU A 122 -14.34 28.73 1.79
C GLU A 122 -15.59 28.50 0.94
N LEU A 123 -16.76 28.89 1.45
CA LEU A 123 -18.01 28.85 0.69
C LEU A 123 -18.05 30.00 -0.33
N GLU A 124 -18.31 29.70 -1.60
CA GLU A 124 -18.53 30.72 -2.62
C GLU A 124 -20.02 30.89 -2.94
N SER A 125 -20.76 29.79 -3.10
CA SER A 125 -22.21 29.85 -3.31
C SER A 125 -22.91 28.57 -2.87
N ARG A 126 -24.23 28.66 -2.64
CA ARG A 126 -25.07 27.55 -2.21
C ARG A 126 -26.20 27.32 -3.21
N SER A 127 -26.48 26.05 -3.49
CA SER A 127 -27.64 25.56 -4.23
C SER A 127 -28.22 24.33 -3.50
N PRO A 128 -29.46 23.93 -3.78
CA PRO A 128 -30.02 22.70 -3.22
C PRO A 128 -29.11 21.48 -3.54
N GLY A 129 -28.63 20.79 -2.50
CA GLY A 129 -27.78 19.59 -2.62
C GLY A 129 -26.37 19.83 -3.16
N ARG A 130 -25.94 21.10 -3.31
CA ARG A 130 -24.60 21.46 -3.80
C ARG A 130 -24.14 22.79 -3.23
N ASP A 131 -22.96 22.81 -2.65
CA ASP A 131 -22.24 24.04 -2.33
C ASP A 131 -21.02 24.16 -3.24
N ASP A 132 -20.85 25.32 -3.87
CA ASP A 132 -19.63 25.65 -4.61
C ASP A 132 -18.65 26.31 -3.65
N VAL A 133 -17.44 25.76 -3.58
CA VAL A 133 -16.45 26.07 -2.54
C VAL A 133 -15.07 26.27 -3.16
N ARG A 134 -14.25 27.07 -2.50
CA ARG A 134 -12.84 27.28 -2.83
C ARG A 134 -11.97 26.42 -1.92
N ASN A 135 -11.16 25.57 -2.53
CA ASN A 135 -10.02 24.93 -1.88
C ASN A 135 -8.89 25.95 -1.77
N LEU A 136 -8.64 26.44 -0.56
CA LEU A 136 -7.64 27.49 -0.32
C LEU A 136 -6.20 27.01 -0.50
N ARG A 137 -5.97 25.68 -0.62
CA ARG A 137 -4.65 25.05 -0.82
C ARG A 137 -3.56 25.58 0.13
N LYS A 138 -3.93 25.91 1.37
CA LYS A 138 -3.01 26.34 2.43
C LYS A 138 -2.79 25.20 3.43
N ASP A 139 -1.83 25.39 4.33
CA ASP A 139 -1.51 24.46 5.42
C ASP A 139 -2.60 24.47 6.52
N ALA A 140 -3.80 24.03 6.14
CA ALA A 140 -4.95 23.87 7.00
C ALA A 140 -5.94 22.86 6.35
N PRO A 141 -6.53 21.92 7.09
CA PRO A 141 -7.52 20.97 6.57
C PRO A 141 -8.68 21.64 5.82
N PHE A 142 -9.12 21.05 4.70
CA PHE A 142 -10.40 21.39 4.10
C PHE A 142 -11.49 20.81 5.00
N THR A 143 -12.13 21.64 5.80
CA THR A 143 -13.08 21.20 6.82
C THR A 143 -14.50 21.59 6.43
N SER A 144 -15.42 20.62 6.56
CA SER A 144 -16.86 20.89 6.48
C SER A 144 -17.52 20.64 7.84
N MET A 145 -18.52 21.46 8.17
CA MET A 145 -19.30 21.39 9.40
C MET A 145 -20.77 21.19 9.05
N VAL A 146 -21.42 20.16 9.57
CA VAL A 146 -22.88 20.06 9.57
C VAL A 146 -23.40 21.03 10.63
N MET A 147 -24.02 22.12 10.17
CA MET A 147 -24.60 23.16 11.01
C MET A 147 -26.06 22.86 11.35
N GLU A 148 -26.78 22.33 10.36
CA GLU A 148 -28.18 21.93 10.46
C GLU A 148 -28.38 20.64 9.64
N THR A 149 -29.23 19.73 10.10
CA THR A 149 -29.61 18.51 9.36
C THR A 149 -31.01 18.10 9.80
N ASP A 150 -31.86 17.71 8.86
CA ASP A 150 -33.20 17.20 9.13
C ASP A 150 -33.09 15.74 9.62
N PRO A 151 -33.59 15.40 10.82
CA PRO A 151 -33.48 14.03 11.34
C PRO A 151 -34.24 12.98 10.52
N THR A 152 -35.21 13.40 9.70
CA THR A 152 -35.99 12.51 8.82
C THR A 152 -35.39 12.41 7.41
N ASP A 153 -34.53 13.35 7.02
CA ASP A 153 -33.82 13.36 5.74
C ASP A 153 -32.41 13.95 5.91
N PRO A 154 -31.53 13.27 6.67
CA PRO A 154 -30.27 13.85 7.08
C PRO A 154 -29.31 14.02 5.90
N ILE A 155 -28.43 15.02 6.01
CA ILE A 155 -27.30 15.20 5.10
C ILE A 155 -26.53 13.88 5.00
N ARG A 156 -26.36 13.38 3.78
CA ARG A 156 -25.64 12.14 3.47
C ARG A 156 -25.00 12.20 2.10
N ASN A 157 -24.22 11.17 1.76
CA ASN A 157 -23.61 11.03 0.44
C ASN A 157 -22.79 12.26 0.02
N ILE A 158 -22.01 12.78 0.97
CA ILE A 158 -21.11 13.93 0.78
C ILE A 158 -20.01 13.52 -0.22
N ARG A 159 -19.92 14.26 -1.32
CA ARG A 159 -18.94 14.06 -2.38
C ARG A 159 -18.29 15.39 -2.76
N VAL A 160 -16.98 15.41 -2.93
CA VAL A 160 -16.21 16.60 -3.33
C VAL A 160 -15.61 16.34 -4.70
N TYR A 161 -15.95 17.18 -5.67
CA TYR A 161 -15.43 17.11 -7.05
C TYR A 161 -14.89 18.46 -7.49
N GLU A 162 -14.14 18.47 -8.59
CA GLU A 162 -13.89 19.69 -9.34
C GLU A 162 -15.21 20.35 -9.75
N ARG A 163 -15.27 21.68 -9.70
CA ARG A 163 -16.46 22.40 -10.13
C ARG A 163 -16.75 22.11 -11.60
N GLY A 164 -17.95 21.58 -11.88
CA GLY A 164 -18.37 21.23 -13.23
C GLY A 164 -19.21 19.96 -13.25
N PRO A 165 -19.17 19.20 -14.35
CA PRO A 165 -19.80 17.89 -14.44
C PRO A 165 -19.23 16.93 -13.38
N ILE A 166 -20.11 16.14 -12.76
CA ILE A 166 -19.70 15.08 -11.83
C ILE A 166 -18.95 14.00 -12.63
N PRO A 167 -17.72 13.62 -12.24
CA PRO A 167 -16.98 12.54 -12.87
C PRO A 167 -17.76 11.23 -12.87
N LYS A 168 -17.64 10.45 -13.95
CA LYS A 168 -18.26 9.12 -14.02
C LYS A 168 -17.35 8.04 -13.43
N GLU A 169 -16.05 8.31 -13.45
CA GLU A 169 -14.98 7.42 -13.05
C GLU A 169 -14.78 7.46 -11.53
N THR A 170 -14.65 6.30 -10.91
CA THR A 170 -14.38 6.16 -9.47
C THR A 170 -13.02 6.71 -9.09
N PHE A 171 -12.01 6.53 -9.95
CA PHE A 171 -10.61 6.87 -9.69
C PHE A 171 -10.15 8.08 -10.49
N ARG A 172 -9.22 8.85 -9.90
CA ARG A 172 -8.57 9.98 -10.57
C ARG A 172 -7.60 9.50 -11.65
N ALA A 173 -7.58 10.16 -12.79
CA ALA A 173 -6.65 9.84 -13.88
C ALA A 173 -5.16 9.85 -13.43
N PRO A 174 -4.65 10.85 -12.68
CA PRO A 174 -3.26 10.82 -12.18
C PRO A 174 -2.91 9.62 -11.29
N PHE A 175 -3.91 9.03 -10.62
CA PHE A 175 -3.73 7.80 -9.84
C PHE A 175 -3.63 6.59 -10.78
N LEU A 176 -4.56 6.45 -11.72
CA LEU A 176 -4.55 5.35 -12.71
C LEU A 176 -3.26 5.35 -13.55
N ASP A 177 -2.83 6.52 -14.04
CA ASP A 177 -1.62 6.67 -14.85
C ASP A 177 -0.37 6.20 -14.12
N ARG A 178 -0.29 6.44 -12.80
CA ARG A 178 0.84 6.00 -11.96
C ARG A 178 0.90 4.48 -11.82
N LEU A 179 -0.25 3.80 -11.86
CA LEU A 179 -0.32 2.34 -11.75
C LEU A 179 -0.07 1.62 -13.08
N SER A 180 -0.05 2.38 -14.19
CA SER A 180 0.21 1.82 -15.52
C SER A 180 1.53 1.04 -15.58
N GLY A 181 1.47 -0.18 -16.12
CA GLY A 181 2.61 -1.08 -16.27
C GLY A 181 2.90 -1.98 -15.05
N MET A 182 2.26 -1.74 -13.91
CA MET A 182 2.29 -2.67 -12.78
C MET A 182 1.57 -3.96 -13.16
N SER A 183 2.20 -5.11 -12.96
CA SER A 183 1.58 -6.40 -13.25
C SER A 183 0.58 -6.81 -12.17
N THR A 184 0.78 -6.33 -10.95
CA THR A 184 0.01 -6.79 -9.78
C THR A 184 -0.19 -5.65 -8.78
N LEU A 185 -1.40 -5.53 -8.23
CA LEU A 185 -1.69 -4.62 -7.13
C LEU A 185 -1.97 -5.44 -5.88
N ARG A 186 -1.17 -5.24 -4.83
CA ARG A 186 -1.39 -5.87 -3.53
C ARG A 186 -2.17 -4.93 -2.64
N PHE A 187 -3.28 -5.43 -2.12
CA PHE A 187 -4.27 -4.65 -1.38
C PHE A 187 -4.16 -4.81 0.15
N MET A 188 -3.02 -5.27 0.67
CA MET A 188 -2.83 -5.51 2.11
C MET A 188 -3.34 -4.35 2.99
N ASP A 189 -2.90 -3.13 2.68
CA ASP A 189 -3.30 -1.92 3.39
C ASP A 189 -4.74 -1.50 3.08
N TRP A 190 -5.15 -1.56 1.81
CA TRP A 190 -6.54 -1.26 1.43
C TRP A 190 -7.54 -2.22 2.06
N MET A 191 -7.14 -3.44 2.40
CA MET A 191 -7.98 -4.41 3.10
C MET A 191 -7.93 -4.28 4.63
N GLY A 192 -7.10 -3.37 5.18
CA GLY A 192 -6.92 -3.25 6.63
C GLY A 192 -6.47 -4.56 7.27
N THR A 193 -5.55 -5.27 6.61
CA THR A 193 -5.22 -6.67 6.92
C THR A 193 -4.60 -6.87 8.30
N ASN A 194 -3.61 -6.04 8.65
CA ASN A 194 -2.87 -6.17 9.90
C ASN A 194 -3.81 -5.92 11.09
N ASN A 195 -3.83 -6.86 12.04
CA ASN A 195 -4.69 -6.83 13.23
C ASN A 195 -6.19 -6.70 12.94
N SER A 196 -6.61 -7.08 11.73
CA SER A 196 -7.99 -6.97 11.29
C SER A 196 -8.97 -7.67 12.24
N LYS A 197 -10.11 -7.02 12.49
CA LYS A 197 -11.22 -7.58 13.28
C LYS A 197 -12.36 -8.11 12.41
N VAL A 198 -12.20 -8.09 11.08
CA VAL A 198 -13.18 -8.61 10.13
C VAL A 198 -13.25 -10.13 10.26
N GLN A 199 -14.43 -10.64 10.57
CA GLN A 199 -14.69 -12.08 10.73
C GLN A 199 -15.74 -12.58 9.73
N SER A 200 -16.85 -11.87 9.61
CA SER A 200 -18.00 -12.25 8.77
C SER A 200 -18.17 -11.33 7.58
N TRP A 201 -18.90 -11.76 6.54
CA TRP A 201 -19.13 -10.96 5.32
C TRP A 201 -19.74 -9.57 5.58
N SER A 202 -20.54 -9.43 6.64
CA SER A 202 -21.14 -8.15 7.04
C SER A 202 -20.16 -7.14 7.62
N ASP A 203 -18.97 -7.57 8.06
CA ASP A 203 -17.98 -6.71 8.73
C ASP A 203 -17.11 -5.92 7.75
N ARG A 204 -17.11 -6.31 6.45
CA ARG A 204 -16.27 -5.70 5.41
C ARG A 204 -16.63 -4.22 5.14
N PRO A 205 -15.68 -3.40 4.66
CA PRO A 205 -15.98 -2.09 4.07
C PRO A 205 -17.02 -2.18 2.94
N ARG A 206 -17.95 -1.23 2.90
CA ARG A 206 -18.99 -1.13 1.87
C ARG A 206 -18.93 0.21 1.15
N PRO A 207 -19.23 0.26 -0.16
CA PRO A 207 -19.36 1.53 -0.87
C PRO A 207 -20.37 2.45 -0.17
N GLY A 208 -20.06 3.74 -0.12
CA GLY A 208 -20.93 4.78 0.46
C GLY A 208 -20.83 4.97 1.98
N GLN A 209 -19.98 4.21 2.69
CA GLN A 209 -19.72 4.47 4.11
C GLN A 209 -18.81 5.69 4.29
N PHE A 210 -19.21 6.61 5.17
CA PHE A 210 -18.46 7.83 5.44
C PHE A 210 -17.55 7.70 6.67
N GLY A 211 -16.35 8.30 6.60
CA GLY A 211 -15.46 8.43 7.75
C GLY A 211 -14.91 7.10 8.28
N LYS A 212 -14.82 6.08 7.43
CA LYS A 212 -14.34 4.73 7.76
C LYS A 212 -13.18 4.28 6.88
N SER A 213 -12.37 5.21 6.37
CA SER A 213 -11.20 4.88 5.54
C SER A 213 -10.28 3.86 6.22
N GLU A 214 -10.12 3.95 7.55
CA GLU A 214 -9.31 3.04 8.37
C GLU A 214 -9.83 1.58 8.38
N LEU A 215 -11.12 1.34 8.06
CA LEU A 215 -11.65 -0.01 7.92
C LEU A 215 -11.15 -0.68 6.63
N GLY A 216 -10.70 0.11 5.66
CA GLY A 216 -10.28 -0.32 4.34
C GLY A 216 -11.20 0.17 3.21
N VAL A 217 -10.78 -0.14 2.00
CA VAL A 217 -11.49 0.11 0.74
C VAL A 217 -12.41 -1.10 0.44
N PRO A 218 -13.65 -0.88 -0.04
CA PRO A 218 -14.52 -1.96 -0.48
C PRO A 218 -13.92 -2.81 -1.61
N LEU A 219 -14.20 -4.11 -1.58
CA LEU A 219 -13.76 -5.08 -2.58
C LEU A 219 -14.16 -4.66 -4.00
N GLU A 220 -15.34 -4.08 -4.14
CA GLU A 220 -15.89 -3.60 -5.41
C GLU A 220 -14.93 -2.60 -6.08
N HIS A 221 -14.33 -1.69 -5.32
CA HIS A 221 -13.36 -0.72 -5.83
C HIS A 221 -12.00 -1.34 -6.15
N MET A 222 -11.56 -2.33 -5.36
CA MET A 222 -10.32 -3.07 -5.66
C MET A 222 -10.42 -3.80 -7.01
N ILE A 223 -11.54 -4.49 -7.25
CA ILE A 223 -11.83 -5.19 -8.50
C ILE A 223 -11.90 -4.20 -9.66
N GLU A 224 -12.65 -3.10 -9.50
CA GLU A 224 -12.76 -2.05 -10.51
C GLU A 224 -11.39 -1.49 -10.89
N LEU A 225 -10.53 -1.21 -9.91
CA LEU A 225 -9.18 -0.71 -10.15
C LEU A 225 -8.37 -1.68 -11.02
N CYS A 226 -8.31 -2.96 -10.63
CA CYS A 226 -7.61 -4.00 -11.38
C CYS A 226 -8.13 -4.13 -12.81
N ASN A 227 -9.45 -4.07 -13.00
CA ASN A 227 -10.07 -4.11 -14.33
C ASN A 227 -9.68 -2.92 -15.21
N LEU A 228 -9.53 -1.73 -14.62
CA LEU A 228 -9.14 -0.49 -15.32
C LEU A 228 -7.66 -0.49 -15.70
N VAL A 229 -6.77 -0.88 -14.79
CA VAL A 229 -5.31 -0.82 -15.02
C VAL A 229 -4.72 -2.12 -15.59
N LYS A 230 -5.55 -3.17 -15.71
CA LYS A 230 -5.16 -4.51 -16.19
C LYS A 230 -4.03 -5.13 -15.37
N SER A 231 -4.13 -5.00 -14.05
CA SER A 231 -3.19 -5.59 -13.09
C SER A 231 -3.87 -6.69 -12.30
N ASP A 232 -3.18 -7.81 -12.10
CA ASP A 232 -3.67 -8.91 -11.27
C ASP A 232 -3.87 -8.44 -9.82
N PRO A 233 -5.03 -8.69 -9.19
CA PRO A 233 -5.18 -8.42 -7.76
C PRO A 233 -4.36 -9.42 -6.92
N TRP A 234 -3.85 -8.91 -5.80
CA TRP A 234 -3.35 -9.71 -4.69
C TRP A 234 -4.11 -9.34 -3.43
N PHE A 235 -4.95 -10.27 -2.98
CA PHE A 235 -5.82 -10.12 -1.82
C PHE A 235 -5.24 -10.82 -0.59
N ASN A 236 -5.32 -10.12 0.54
CA ASN A 236 -4.89 -10.58 1.85
C ASN A 236 -6.13 -10.88 2.70
N ILE A 237 -6.54 -12.14 2.77
CA ILE A 237 -7.75 -12.56 3.46
C ILE A 237 -7.57 -12.35 4.98
N PRO A 238 -8.48 -11.63 5.67
CA PRO A 238 -8.35 -11.35 7.10
C PRO A 238 -8.16 -12.62 7.94
N HIS A 239 -7.27 -12.55 8.94
CA HIS A 239 -6.91 -13.74 9.72
C HIS A 239 -8.07 -14.36 10.52
N LEU A 240 -9.09 -13.56 10.86
CA LEU A 240 -10.30 -14.02 11.57
C LEU A 240 -11.44 -14.41 10.63
N ALA A 241 -11.29 -14.25 9.32
CA ALA A 241 -12.36 -14.49 8.36
C ALA A 241 -12.85 -15.95 8.41
N ASP A 242 -14.16 -16.11 8.57
CA ASP A 242 -14.84 -17.40 8.46
C ASP A 242 -14.96 -17.86 7.00
N ASP A 243 -15.34 -19.13 6.81
CA ASP A 243 -15.41 -19.72 5.47
C ASP A 243 -16.52 -19.10 4.60
N ASP A 244 -17.58 -18.53 5.20
CA ASP A 244 -18.64 -17.81 4.46
C ASP A 244 -18.10 -16.49 3.90
N TYR A 245 -17.33 -15.74 4.69
CA TYR A 245 -16.61 -14.56 4.21
C TYR A 245 -15.71 -14.92 3.03
N VAL A 246 -14.87 -15.95 3.17
CA VAL A 246 -13.91 -16.36 2.14
C VAL A 246 -14.64 -16.76 0.85
N ARG A 247 -15.72 -17.55 0.97
CA ARG A 247 -16.52 -18.00 -0.17
C ARG A 247 -17.19 -16.83 -0.89
N ARG A 248 -17.86 -15.93 -0.17
CA ARG A 248 -18.53 -14.76 -0.76
C ARG A 248 -17.54 -13.80 -1.41
N PHE A 249 -16.36 -13.64 -0.81
CA PHE A 249 -15.28 -12.85 -1.39
C PHE A 249 -14.86 -13.43 -2.73
N ALA A 250 -14.56 -14.74 -2.78
CA ALA A 250 -14.20 -15.43 -4.01
C ALA A 250 -15.31 -15.37 -5.06
N GLU A 251 -16.59 -15.50 -4.65
CA GLU A 251 -17.74 -15.42 -5.55
C GLU A 251 -17.87 -14.05 -6.21
N GLN A 252 -17.68 -12.97 -5.44
CA GLN A 252 -17.72 -11.61 -5.94
C GLN A 252 -16.55 -11.35 -6.90
N VAL A 253 -15.33 -11.78 -6.56
CA VAL A 253 -14.16 -11.64 -7.43
C VAL A 253 -14.34 -12.42 -8.73
N ARG A 254 -14.79 -13.68 -8.67
CA ARG A 254 -15.08 -14.48 -9.87
C ARG A 254 -16.11 -13.81 -10.78
N LYS A 255 -17.11 -13.16 -10.20
CA LYS A 255 -18.21 -12.52 -10.91
C LYS A 255 -17.77 -11.23 -11.63
N ASP A 256 -17.00 -10.38 -10.94
CA ASP A 256 -16.79 -9.00 -11.37
C ASP A 256 -15.37 -8.72 -11.92
N LEU A 257 -14.38 -9.56 -11.59
CA LEU A 257 -13.01 -9.39 -12.09
C LEU A 257 -12.92 -9.84 -13.55
N ASP A 258 -12.23 -9.04 -14.37
CA ASP A 258 -11.91 -9.34 -15.76
C ASP A 258 -11.35 -10.78 -15.88
N PRO A 259 -11.98 -11.65 -16.69
CA PRO A 259 -11.62 -13.06 -16.78
C PRO A 259 -10.20 -13.32 -17.27
N ALA A 260 -9.54 -12.34 -17.88
CA ALA A 260 -8.14 -12.44 -18.30
C ALA A 260 -7.14 -12.30 -17.13
N LEU A 261 -7.55 -11.70 -16.01
CA LEU A 261 -6.68 -11.46 -14.86
C LEU A 261 -6.58 -12.70 -13.95
N LYS A 262 -5.40 -12.88 -13.36
CA LYS A 262 -5.15 -13.87 -12.30
C LYS A 262 -5.40 -13.25 -10.92
N VAL A 263 -5.62 -14.09 -9.91
CA VAL A 263 -5.88 -13.65 -8.54
C VAL A 263 -4.89 -14.29 -7.58
N HIS A 264 -4.08 -13.47 -6.93
CA HIS A 264 -3.20 -13.93 -5.85
C HIS A 264 -3.98 -13.93 -4.54
N VAL A 265 -3.99 -15.06 -3.86
CA VAL A 265 -4.73 -15.25 -2.61
C VAL A 265 -3.74 -15.60 -1.51
N GLU A 266 -3.67 -14.74 -0.49
CA GLU A 266 -2.81 -14.87 0.66
C GLU A 266 -3.64 -14.86 1.94
N TYR A 267 -3.34 -15.75 2.89
CA TYR A 267 -3.92 -15.72 4.23
C TYR A 267 -3.23 -14.65 5.08
N SER A 268 -3.89 -13.52 5.31
CA SER A 268 -3.41 -12.38 6.10
C SER A 268 -2.09 -11.80 5.57
N ASN A 269 -1.31 -11.16 6.44
CA ASN A 269 0.01 -10.59 6.18
C ASN A 269 0.98 -11.00 7.30
N GLU A 270 2.20 -11.41 6.92
CA GLU A 270 3.29 -11.73 7.84
C GLU A 270 2.86 -12.52 9.08
N VAL A 271 2.13 -13.62 8.92
CA VAL A 271 1.65 -14.43 10.06
C VAL A 271 2.82 -15.03 10.87
N TRP A 272 4.05 -15.00 10.32
CA TRP A 272 5.29 -15.31 11.03
C TRP A 272 5.74 -14.21 12.02
N ASN A 273 5.32 -12.95 11.84
CA ASN A 273 5.76 -11.81 12.64
C ASN A 273 4.95 -11.71 13.94
N THR A 274 5.60 -12.04 15.07
CA THR A 274 4.98 -12.11 16.40
C THR A 274 4.58 -10.74 16.98
N SER A 275 4.78 -9.66 16.24
CA SER A 275 4.32 -8.32 16.64
C SER A 275 2.84 -8.09 16.31
N PHE A 276 2.21 -8.99 15.54
CA PHE A 276 0.83 -8.84 15.10
C PHE A 276 -0.14 -9.85 15.73
N ASP A 277 -1.39 -9.43 15.92
CA ASP A 277 -2.49 -10.25 16.43
C ASP A 277 -2.71 -11.52 15.58
N GLN A 278 -2.49 -11.43 14.26
CA GLN A 278 -2.63 -12.60 13.38
C GLN A 278 -1.64 -13.72 13.70
N ALA A 279 -0.42 -13.39 14.13
CA ALA A 279 0.57 -14.37 14.55
C ALA A 279 0.15 -15.05 15.86
N ASP A 280 -0.34 -14.26 16.81
CA ASP A 280 -0.87 -14.75 18.09
C ASP A 280 -2.08 -15.67 17.91
N HIS A 281 -3.00 -15.31 17.00
CA HIS A 281 -4.11 -16.16 16.61
C HIS A 281 -3.60 -17.49 16.04
N ALA A 282 -2.69 -17.44 15.07
CA ALA A 282 -2.17 -18.64 14.43
C ALA A 282 -1.43 -19.56 15.40
N ARG A 283 -0.61 -18.99 16.31
CA ARG A 283 0.06 -19.73 17.39
C ARG A 283 -0.96 -20.45 18.26
N SER A 284 -1.94 -19.70 18.77
CA SER A 284 -2.96 -20.23 19.69
C SER A 284 -3.76 -21.38 19.06
N ARG A 285 -4.14 -21.24 17.79
CA ARG A 285 -4.87 -22.28 17.04
C ARG A 285 -3.99 -23.48 16.72
N GLY A 286 -2.74 -23.26 16.29
CA GLY A 286 -1.80 -24.34 16.02
C GLY A 286 -1.52 -25.21 17.24
N LEU A 287 -1.33 -24.59 18.41
CA LEU A 287 -1.15 -25.29 19.68
C LEU A 287 -2.42 -26.06 20.08
N ALA A 288 -3.59 -25.43 20.00
CA ALA A 288 -4.87 -26.07 20.33
C ALA A 288 -5.19 -27.28 19.44
N LEU A 289 -4.74 -27.26 18.18
CA LEU A 289 -4.89 -28.36 17.21
C LEU A 289 -3.76 -29.40 17.31
N GLY A 290 -2.77 -29.21 18.18
CA GLY A 290 -1.66 -30.13 18.36
C GLY A 290 -0.69 -30.18 17.17
N PHE A 291 -0.55 -29.09 16.41
CA PHE A 291 0.34 -29.05 15.24
C PHE A 291 1.82 -29.03 15.59
N SER A 292 2.17 -28.53 16.79
CA SER A 292 3.48 -28.71 17.42
C SER A 292 3.34 -28.39 18.91
N THR A 293 4.30 -28.84 19.73
CA THR A 293 4.50 -28.33 21.10
C THR A 293 5.40 -27.11 21.14
N ASN A 294 6.05 -26.75 20.02
CA ASN A 294 6.76 -25.49 19.87
C ASN A 294 5.82 -24.42 19.32
N ASP A 295 5.69 -23.32 20.05
CA ASP A 295 4.83 -22.18 19.74
C ASP A 295 4.99 -21.64 18.31
N TYR A 296 6.23 -21.37 17.89
CA TYR A 296 6.48 -20.74 16.60
C TYR A 296 6.27 -21.72 15.44
N GLU A 297 6.68 -22.98 15.61
CA GLU A 297 6.39 -24.01 14.62
C GLU A 297 4.88 -24.26 14.48
N ALA A 298 4.14 -24.29 15.60
CA ALA A 298 2.68 -24.43 15.61
C ALA A 298 1.99 -23.27 14.86
N GLN A 299 2.48 -22.04 15.06
CA GLN A 299 2.03 -20.84 14.35
C GLN A 299 2.20 -20.98 12.83
N LEU A 300 3.40 -21.34 12.36
CA LEU A 300 3.70 -21.50 10.93
C LEU A 300 2.91 -22.66 10.30
N ARG A 301 2.71 -23.76 11.02
CA ARG A 301 1.91 -24.90 10.55
C ARG A 301 0.42 -24.56 10.48
N TYR A 302 -0.11 -23.81 11.44
CA TYR A 302 -1.48 -23.32 11.36
C TYR A 302 -1.67 -22.36 10.19
N TYR A 303 -0.71 -21.45 9.97
CA TYR A 303 -0.69 -20.61 8.79
C TYR A 303 -0.82 -21.44 7.51
N ALA A 304 0.07 -22.42 7.31
CA ALA A 304 0.05 -23.28 6.13
C ALA A 304 -1.27 -24.05 5.99
N GLN A 305 -1.80 -24.58 7.09
CA GLN A 305 -3.09 -25.26 7.13
C GLN A 305 -4.24 -24.35 6.70
N ARG A 306 -4.34 -23.14 7.26
CA ARG A 306 -5.44 -22.22 6.97
C ARG A 306 -5.35 -21.66 5.56
N THR A 307 -4.14 -21.44 5.03
CA THR A 307 -3.95 -21.08 3.62
C THR A 307 -4.47 -22.17 2.69
N ASN A 308 -4.22 -23.47 2.97
CA ASN A 308 -4.79 -24.58 2.18
C ASN A 308 -6.32 -24.53 2.15
N GLU A 309 -6.96 -24.33 3.31
CA GLU A 309 -8.42 -24.29 3.44
C GLU A 309 -9.03 -23.12 2.65
N ILE A 310 -8.41 -21.95 2.73
CA ILE A 310 -8.82 -20.77 1.97
C ILE A 310 -8.68 -21.04 0.47
N LEU A 311 -7.53 -21.53 0.02
CA LEU A 311 -7.31 -21.82 -1.40
C LEU A 311 -8.27 -22.87 -1.94
N ALA A 312 -8.59 -23.91 -1.16
CA ALA A 312 -9.59 -24.90 -1.53
C ALA A 312 -10.99 -24.28 -1.74
N ILE A 313 -11.41 -23.33 -0.91
CA ILE A 313 -12.68 -22.58 -1.09
C ILE A 313 -12.63 -21.77 -2.39
N TRP A 314 -11.54 -21.06 -2.64
CA TRP A 314 -11.36 -20.28 -3.86
C TRP A 314 -11.40 -21.17 -5.11
N GLU A 315 -10.68 -22.29 -5.11
CA GLU A 315 -10.65 -23.25 -6.22
C GLU A 315 -12.03 -23.85 -6.50
N ASP A 316 -12.77 -24.21 -5.46
CA ASP A 316 -14.16 -24.69 -5.56
C ASP A 316 -15.06 -23.64 -6.21
N VAL A 317 -14.99 -22.38 -5.75
CA VAL A 317 -15.76 -21.27 -6.33
C VAL A 317 -15.36 -21.02 -7.79
N PHE A 318 -14.08 -21.00 -8.13
CA PHE A 318 -13.62 -20.74 -9.50
C PHE A 318 -13.86 -21.93 -10.45
N GLY A 319 -14.01 -23.15 -9.92
CA GLY A 319 -14.35 -24.36 -10.67
C GLY A 319 -13.49 -24.55 -11.92
N ALA A 320 -14.11 -24.51 -13.10
CA ALA A 320 -13.44 -24.69 -14.40
C ALA A 320 -12.36 -23.62 -14.70
N THR A 321 -12.32 -22.53 -13.94
CA THR A 321 -11.36 -21.43 -14.09
C THR A 321 -10.35 -21.35 -12.93
N ARG A 322 -10.24 -22.39 -12.11
CA ARG A 322 -9.35 -22.40 -10.92
C ARG A 322 -7.87 -22.13 -11.23
N GLN A 323 -7.40 -22.38 -12.45
CA GLN A 323 -6.05 -22.03 -12.92
C GLN A 323 -5.74 -20.52 -12.92
N ARG A 324 -6.76 -19.67 -12.68
CA ARG A 324 -6.58 -18.22 -12.48
C ARG A 324 -6.10 -17.89 -11.07
N ILE A 325 -6.26 -18.79 -10.11
CA ILE A 325 -5.84 -18.58 -8.73
C ILE A 325 -4.33 -18.82 -8.64
N VAL A 326 -3.63 -17.94 -7.94
CA VAL A 326 -2.23 -18.08 -7.57
C VAL A 326 -2.17 -18.21 -6.05
N GLY A 327 -1.86 -19.41 -5.56
CA GLY A 327 -1.78 -19.72 -4.14
C GLY A 327 -0.47 -19.23 -3.51
N VAL A 328 -0.58 -18.25 -2.60
CA VAL A 328 0.58 -17.58 -2.00
C VAL A 328 0.84 -18.03 -0.56
N TYR A 329 2.07 -18.48 -0.31
CA TYR A 329 2.58 -18.82 1.02
C TYR A 329 3.71 -17.87 1.39
N SER A 330 3.47 -16.98 2.35
CA SER A 330 4.39 -15.96 2.82
C SER A 330 5.29 -16.47 3.95
N ALA A 331 6.58 -16.12 3.93
CA ALA A 331 7.54 -16.48 4.96
C ALA A 331 8.49 -15.31 5.31
N GLN A 332 9.30 -15.51 6.36
CA GLN A 332 10.30 -14.54 6.81
C GLN A 332 11.57 -14.67 5.97
N SER A 333 11.97 -13.60 5.28
CA SER A 333 13.10 -13.61 4.34
C SER A 333 14.41 -14.08 4.96
N VAL A 334 14.77 -13.53 6.12
CA VAL A 334 16.05 -13.80 6.81
C VAL A 334 16.06 -15.11 7.61
N ASN A 335 14.99 -15.89 7.54
CA ASN A 335 14.86 -17.15 8.28
C ASN A 335 14.29 -18.24 7.37
N GLY A 336 15.17 -18.91 6.62
CA GLY A 336 14.81 -19.99 5.69
C GLY A 336 14.04 -21.15 6.32
N TRP A 337 14.21 -21.39 7.63
CA TRP A 337 13.44 -22.41 8.35
C TRP A 337 11.94 -22.12 8.34
N THR A 338 11.53 -20.84 8.33
CA THR A 338 10.11 -20.47 8.24
C THR A 338 9.51 -20.93 6.91
N SER A 339 10.22 -20.68 5.80
CA SER A 339 9.82 -21.11 4.46
C SER A 339 9.73 -22.63 4.35
N GLU A 340 10.73 -23.35 4.87
CA GLU A 340 10.73 -24.82 4.85
C GLU A 340 9.63 -25.43 5.72
N THR A 341 9.38 -24.87 6.90
CA THR A 341 8.33 -25.33 7.81
C THR A 341 6.94 -25.16 7.20
N ILE A 342 6.71 -24.02 6.54
CA ILE A 342 5.45 -23.75 5.84
C ILE A 342 5.30 -24.68 4.63
N LEU A 343 6.28 -24.73 3.72
CA LEU A 343 6.15 -25.47 2.46
C LEU A 343 6.18 -27.00 2.62
N SER A 344 6.75 -27.51 3.70
CA SER A 344 6.72 -28.94 4.03
C SER A 344 5.43 -29.40 4.69
N TRP A 345 4.54 -28.48 5.07
CA TRP A 345 3.27 -28.85 5.70
C TRP A 345 2.38 -29.65 4.74
N LYS A 346 1.66 -30.62 5.28
CA LYS A 346 0.75 -31.48 4.50
C LYS A 346 -0.28 -30.65 3.73
N GLY A 347 -0.58 -31.05 2.50
CA GLY A 347 -1.55 -30.39 1.63
C GLY A 347 -1.02 -29.19 0.83
N VAL A 348 0.07 -28.55 1.27
CA VAL A 348 0.59 -27.32 0.62
C VAL A 348 0.92 -27.54 -0.86
N LYS A 349 1.53 -28.68 -1.21
CA LYS A 349 1.86 -29.03 -2.61
C LYS A 349 0.65 -29.03 -3.56
N ALA A 350 -0.57 -29.21 -3.05
CA ALA A 350 -1.78 -29.22 -3.89
C ALA A 350 -2.24 -27.82 -4.30
N HIS A 351 -1.83 -26.77 -3.57
CA HIS A 351 -2.37 -25.42 -3.69
C HIS A 351 -1.29 -24.35 -3.92
N ALA A 352 -0.04 -24.61 -3.54
CA ALA A 352 1.03 -23.61 -3.58
C ALA A 352 1.57 -23.39 -5.00
N ASP A 353 1.51 -22.15 -5.45
CA ASP A 353 2.21 -21.67 -6.65
C ASP A 353 3.45 -20.85 -6.30
N VAL A 354 3.44 -20.20 -5.13
CA VAL A 354 4.38 -19.14 -4.75
C VAL A 354 4.83 -19.29 -3.30
N LEU A 355 6.15 -19.24 -3.09
CA LEU A 355 6.76 -18.77 -1.84
C LEU A 355 6.96 -17.26 -1.95
N ALA A 356 6.40 -16.49 -1.02
CA ALA A 356 6.55 -15.05 -0.98
C ALA A 356 7.37 -14.60 0.23
N ILE A 357 8.28 -13.65 0.06
CA ILE A 357 9.13 -13.09 1.12
C ILE A 357 9.13 -11.54 1.09
N ALA A 358 9.70 -10.90 2.11
CA ALA A 358 9.92 -9.45 2.16
C ALA A 358 11.43 -9.10 2.17
N PRO A 359 12.11 -8.97 1.00
CA PRO A 359 13.56 -8.91 0.94
C PRO A 359 14.10 -7.48 1.16
N TYR A 360 13.71 -6.84 2.26
CA TYR A 360 14.21 -5.50 2.62
C TYR A 360 15.73 -5.44 2.79
N PHE A 361 16.30 -4.26 2.55
CA PHE A 361 17.68 -3.93 2.90
C PHE A 361 17.71 -2.73 3.85
N GLY A 362 18.76 -2.63 4.68
CA GLY A 362 19.02 -1.49 5.54
C GLY A 362 18.39 -1.54 6.93
N GLY A 363 17.55 -2.55 7.21
CA GLY A 363 16.83 -2.68 8.49
C GLY A 363 17.75 -2.69 9.71
N GLY A 364 18.90 -3.33 9.59
CA GLY A 364 19.87 -3.42 10.68
C GLY A 364 20.51 -2.08 11.08
N PHE A 365 20.41 -1.02 10.27
CA PHE A 365 20.98 0.29 10.60
C PHE A 365 20.15 1.09 11.59
N GLY A 366 18.86 0.73 11.78
CA GLY A 366 17.98 1.36 12.76
C GLY A 366 17.77 0.54 14.03
N ALA A 367 18.60 -0.47 14.28
CA ALA A 367 18.53 -1.28 15.48
C ALA A 367 18.93 -0.49 16.75
N PRO A 368 18.36 -0.79 17.94
CA PRO A 368 18.66 -0.07 19.18
C PRO A 368 20.13 -0.01 19.57
N ASP A 369 20.90 -1.05 19.25
CA ASP A 369 22.33 -1.17 19.55
C ASP A 369 23.23 -0.41 18.56
N ARG A 370 22.68 0.01 17.40
CA ARG A 370 23.43 0.68 16.33
C ARG A 370 23.04 2.14 16.12
N GLN A 371 21.85 2.56 16.53
CA GLN A 371 21.30 3.88 16.25
C GLN A 371 22.23 5.05 16.63
N GLU A 372 22.94 4.97 17.75
CA GLU A 372 23.82 6.03 18.25
C GLU A 372 25.05 6.24 17.36
N GLU A 373 25.58 5.15 16.82
CA GLU A 373 26.69 5.20 15.87
C GLU A 373 26.20 5.68 14.50
N VAL A 374 25.14 5.04 13.98
CA VAL A 374 24.61 5.29 12.63
C VAL A 374 24.10 6.72 12.49
N SER A 375 23.45 7.28 13.52
CA SER A 375 22.96 8.67 13.51
C SER A 375 24.05 9.73 13.34
N ARG A 376 25.34 9.36 13.49
CA ARG A 376 26.51 10.24 13.29
C ARG A 376 27.18 10.02 11.92
N TRP A 377 26.69 9.09 11.11
CA TRP A 377 27.26 8.81 9.81
C TRP A 377 26.96 9.94 8.82
N SER A 378 27.87 10.14 7.87
CA SER A 378 27.56 10.91 6.67
C SER A 378 26.71 10.07 5.72
N LEU A 379 26.00 10.73 4.78
CA LEU A 379 25.30 10.02 3.71
C LEU A 379 26.24 9.10 2.93
N ASN A 380 27.47 9.53 2.65
CA ASN A 380 28.45 8.68 1.95
C ASN A 380 28.73 7.38 2.71
N ARG A 381 28.95 7.46 4.04
CA ARG A 381 29.20 6.28 4.86
C ARG A 381 27.97 5.36 4.88
N LEU A 382 26.77 5.92 5.00
CA LEU A 382 25.53 5.15 4.98
C LEU A 382 25.34 4.43 3.63
N PHE A 383 25.52 5.12 2.50
CA PHE A 383 25.39 4.50 1.18
C PHE A 383 26.43 3.42 0.93
N SER A 384 27.70 3.60 1.34
CA SER A 384 28.69 2.54 1.25
C SER A 384 28.30 1.29 2.06
N ALA A 385 27.69 1.47 3.23
CA ALA A 385 27.23 0.35 4.06
C ALA A 385 26.01 -0.36 3.44
N LEU A 386 25.05 0.40 2.88
CA LEU A 386 23.89 -0.15 2.18
C LEU A 386 24.29 -0.89 0.91
N GLU A 387 25.20 -0.34 0.10
CA GLU A 387 25.73 -1.00 -1.09
C GLU A 387 26.39 -2.33 -0.75
N ASN A 388 27.17 -2.37 0.34
CA ASN A 388 27.76 -3.61 0.82
C ASN A 388 26.69 -4.63 1.22
N GLU A 389 25.71 -4.24 2.05
CA GLU A 389 24.61 -5.15 2.47
C GLU A 389 23.82 -5.70 1.27
N VAL A 390 23.49 -4.85 0.29
CA VAL A 390 22.76 -5.23 -0.92
C VAL A 390 23.53 -6.26 -1.75
N GLU A 391 24.86 -6.18 -1.79
CA GLU A 391 25.70 -7.11 -2.56
C GLU A 391 26.16 -8.34 -1.77
N THR A 392 26.07 -8.32 -0.44
CA THR A 392 26.43 -9.46 0.42
C THR A 392 25.20 -10.12 1.03
N ASP A 393 24.77 -9.68 2.20
CA ASP A 393 23.86 -10.41 3.08
C ASP A 393 22.43 -10.46 2.50
N ASN A 394 21.96 -9.34 1.95
CA ASN A 394 20.64 -9.27 1.32
C ASN A 394 20.58 -10.19 0.08
N LYS A 395 21.59 -10.11 -0.80
CA LYS A 395 21.68 -10.97 -1.98
C LYS A 395 21.74 -12.46 -1.62
N LYS A 396 22.57 -12.81 -0.63
CA LYS A 396 22.69 -14.19 -0.14
C LYS A 396 21.35 -14.71 0.38
N THR A 397 20.63 -13.90 1.16
CA THR A 397 19.30 -14.23 1.68
C THR A 397 18.31 -14.52 0.54
N ILE A 398 18.29 -13.69 -0.51
CA ILE A 398 17.43 -13.91 -1.68
C ILE A 398 17.80 -15.24 -2.38
N GLN A 399 19.09 -15.53 -2.55
CA GLN A 399 19.55 -16.78 -3.18
C GLN A 399 19.14 -18.03 -2.38
N GLU A 400 19.23 -17.97 -1.05
CA GLU A 400 18.79 -19.05 -0.16
C GLU A 400 17.29 -19.32 -0.31
N GLN A 401 16.48 -18.25 -0.31
CA GLN A 401 15.03 -18.35 -0.50
C GLN A 401 14.64 -18.85 -1.89
N ALA A 402 15.37 -18.43 -2.94
CA ALA A 402 15.17 -18.95 -4.29
C ALA A 402 15.51 -20.44 -4.38
N ALA A 403 16.55 -20.88 -3.67
CA ALA A 403 16.89 -22.30 -3.59
C ALA A 403 15.81 -23.10 -2.84
N ILE A 404 15.19 -22.54 -1.80
CA ILE A 404 14.04 -23.16 -1.12
C ILE A 404 12.85 -23.26 -2.07
N ALA A 405 12.43 -22.16 -2.71
CA ALA A 405 11.31 -22.14 -3.65
C ALA A 405 11.49 -23.20 -4.76
N LYS A 406 12.69 -23.26 -5.35
CA LYS A 406 13.05 -24.26 -6.36
C LYS A 406 12.95 -25.71 -5.85
N ARG A 407 13.36 -26.00 -4.61
CA ARG A 407 13.23 -27.35 -4.03
C ARG A 407 11.78 -27.80 -3.91
N TYR A 408 10.87 -26.87 -3.61
CA TYR A 408 9.44 -27.15 -3.49
C TYR A 408 8.67 -27.00 -4.81
N GLY A 409 9.33 -26.59 -5.89
CA GLY A 409 8.71 -26.46 -7.21
C GLY A 409 7.76 -25.26 -7.35
N VAL A 410 7.93 -24.24 -6.51
CA VAL A 410 7.13 -23.01 -6.51
C VAL A 410 7.96 -21.81 -6.99
N LYS A 411 7.29 -20.74 -7.40
CA LYS A 411 7.93 -19.46 -7.74
C LYS A 411 8.34 -18.71 -6.46
N LEU A 412 9.29 -17.79 -6.60
CA LEU A 412 9.67 -16.86 -5.52
C LEU A 412 9.16 -15.46 -5.83
N TYR A 413 8.26 -14.93 -4.99
CA TYR A 413 7.73 -13.56 -5.08
C TYR A 413 8.22 -12.70 -3.91
N ALA A 414 8.33 -11.39 -4.12
CA ALA A 414 8.38 -10.44 -3.02
C ALA A 414 6.96 -9.92 -2.76
N TYR A 415 6.38 -10.16 -1.58
CA TYR A 415 5.07 -9.59 -1.20
C TYR A 415 5.18 -8.11 -0.81
N GLU A 416 6.36 -7.70 -0.41
CA GLU A 416 6.76 -6.31 -0.22
C GLU A 416 8.28 -6.22 -0.25
N GLY A 417 8.85 -5.03 -0.35
CA GLY A 417 10.29 -4.86 -0.27
C GLY A 417 10.75 -3.47 -0.68
N GLY A 418 12.06 -3.27 -0.56
CA GLY A 418 12.74 -2.00 -0.78
C GLY A 418 13.70 -1.71 0.37
N GLN A 419 13.86 -0.45 0.69
CA GLN A 419 14.64 0.00 1.84
C GLN A 419 13.82 -0.14 3.14
N HIS A 420 14.50 -0.40 4.25
CA HIS A 420 13.94 -0.43 5.61
C HIS A 420 14.77 0.46 6.55
N LEU A 421 15.05 1.70 6.12
CA LEU A 421 15.74 2.70 6.94
C LEU A 421 14.74 3.37 7.90
N VAL A 422 14.51 2.71 9.03
CA VAL A 422 13.67 3.21 10.13
C VAL A 422 14.29 2.78 11.45
N GLY A 423 14.15 3.60 12.48
CA GLY A 423 14.46 3.16 13.84
C GLY A 423 13.47 2.11 14.31
N SER A 424 13.92 1.11 15.06
CA SER A 424 13.08 0.06 15.65
C SER A 424 13.27 -0.03 17.16
N SER A 425 12.25 -0.52 17.86
CA SER A 425 12.32 -0.85 19.30
C SER A 425 12.86 0.30 20.18
N GLY A 426 12.35 1.52 19.96
CA GLY A 426 12.73 2.74 20.66
C GLY A 426 13.64 3.66 19.84
N ALA A 427 14.40 3.12 18.88
CA ALA A 427 15.30 3.89 18.02
C ALA A 427 14.56 4.84 17.06
N GLU A 428 13.27 4.62 16.80
CA GLU A 428 12.42 5.55 16.05
C GLU A 428 12.34 6.94 16.71
N ASN A 429 12.63 7.04 18.01
CA ASN A 429 12.62 8.33 18.72
C ASN A 429 13.96 9.08 18.61
N ASN A 430 14.94 8.54 17.87
CA ASN A 430 16.18 9.23 17.53
C ASN A 430 15.98 10.13 16.31
N GLU A 431 15.80 11.43 16.56
CA GLU A 431 15.55 12.42 15.51
C GLU A 431 16.72 12.56 14.53
N ARG A 432 17.97 12.44 15.00
CA ARG A 432 19.15 12.52 14.13
C ARG A 432 19.21 11.34 13.16
N LEU A 433 18.92 10.13 13.64
CA LEU A 433 18.81 8.93 12.82
C LEU A 433 17.70 9.09 11.78
N THR A 434 16.52 9.52 12.22
CA THR A 434 15.36 9.77 11.34
C THR A 434 15.74 10.75 10.23
N ASN A 435 16.34 11.89 10.57
CA ASN A 435 16.75 12.90 9.59
C ASN A 435 17.79 12.37 8.58
N LEU A 436 18.75 11.55 9.04
CA LEU A 436 19.71 10.88 8.15
C LEU A 436 19.00 9.94 7.15
N PHE A 437 18.04 9.14 7.62
CA PHE A 437 17.31 8.20 6.79
C PHE A 437 16.35 8.87 5.80
N VAL A 438 15.70 9.97 6.19
CA VAL A 438 14.92 10.81 5.28
C VAL A 438 15.81 11.41 4.20
N ALA A 439 16.97 11.97 4.57
CA ALA A 439 17.93 12.51 3.61
C ALA A 439 18.44 11.44 2.64
N ALA A 440 18.70 10.22 3.12
CA ALA A 440 19.11 9.10 2.28
C ALA A 440 18.02 8.71 1.27
N ASN A 441 16.75 8.67 1.66
CA ASN A 441 15.65 8.31 0.75
C ASN A 441 15.46 9.33 -0.40
N ARG A 442 15.77 10.61 -0.16
CA ARG A 442 15.70 11.69 -1.15
C ARG A 442 16.98 11.83 -2.01
N ASP A 443 18.06 11.14 -1.65
CA ASP A 443 19.31 11.15 -2.41
C ASP A 443 19.22 10.24 -3.65
N ARG A 444 19.78 10.70 -4.78
CA ARG A 444 19.78 9.99 -6.07
C ARG A 444 20.31 8.56 -5.96
N ARG A 445 21.28 8.31 -5.08
CA ARG A 445 21.87 6.98 -4.84
C ARG A 445 20.87 5.95 -4.33
N MET A 446 19.76 6.38 -3.71
CA MET A 446 18.69 5.46 -3.32
C MET A 446 18.03 4.80 -4.54
N GLY A 447 17.85 5.55 -5.63
CA GLY A 447 17.35 4.98 -6.89
C GLY A 447 18.33 3.95 -7.48
N GLU A 448 19.63 4.23 -7.43
CA GLU A 448 20.68 3.30 -7.88
C GLU A 448 20.69 2.01 -7.05
N LEU A 449 20.52 2.10 -5.74
CA LEU A 449 20.40 0.95 -4.84
C LEU A 449 19.16 0.10 -5.16
N TYR A 450 18.01 0.72 -5.44
CA TYR A 450 16.81 -0.01 -5.86
C TYR A 450 17.05 -0.79 -7.14
N LEU A 451 17.67 -0.19 -8.16
CA LEU A 451 18.00 -0.89 -9.41
C LEU A 451 18.93 -2.09 -9.15
N ARG A 452 19.98 -1.90 -8.35
CA ARG A 452 20.92 -2.96 -7.98
C ARG A 452 20.22 -4.10 -7.23
N HIS A 453 19.39 -3.78 -6.25
CA HIS A 453 18.61 -4.75 -5.49
C HIS A 453 17.65 -5.55 -6.39
N LEU A 454 16.89 -4.87 -7.27
CA LEU A 454 15.96 -5.54 -8.21
C LEU A 454 16.68 -6.42 -9.23
N ARG A 455 17.91 -6.05 -9.63
CA ARG A 455 18.78 -6.93 -10.43
C ARG A 455 19.19 -8.17 -9.64
N ASN A 456 19.62 -8.01 -8.39
CA ASN A 456 19.97 -9.13 -7.51
C ASN A 456 18.76 -10.07 -7.29
N TRP A 457 17.55 -9.52 -7.15
CA TRP A 457 16.30 -10.29 -7.11
C TRP A 457 16.13 -11.18 -8.34
N ARG A 458 16.14 -10.57 -9.54
CA ARG A 458 15.91 -11.30 -10.78
C ARG A 458 17.01 -12.34 -11.05
N MET A 459 18.27 -11.96 -10.86
CA MET A 459 19.42 -12.85 -11.08
C MET A 459 19.45 -14.04 -10.12
N SER A 460 18.84 -13.91 -8.94
CA SER A 460 18.75 -15.00 -7.97
C SER A 460 17.60 -15.98 -8.26
N GLY A 461 16.75 -15.69 -9.24
CA GLY A 461 15.58 -16.51 -9.58
C GLY A 461 14.25 -15.97 -9.05
N GLY A 462 14.23 -14.73 -8.55
CA GLY A 462 12.99 -14.04 -8.23
C GLY A 462 12.14 -13.75 -9.47
N ASP A 463 10.82 -13.93 -9.33
CA ASP A 463 9.84 -13.66 -10.37
C ASP A 463 9.21 -12.28 -10.13
N LEU A 464 8.04 -12.22 -9.49
CA LEU A 464 7.37 -10.96 -9.17
C LEU A 464 8.02 -10.24 -7.98
N TYR A 465 8.19 -8.92 -8.11
CA TYR A 465 8.62 -8.05 -7.00
C TYR A 465 7.57 -6.99 -6.69
N ALA A 466 6.85 -7.11 -5.57
CA ALA A 466 5.95 -6.07 -5.10
C ALA A 466 6.71 -5.05 -4.25
N VAL A 467 6.70 -3.77 -4.65
CA VAL A 467 7.26 -2.70 -3.84
C VAL A 467 6.30 -2.35 -2.70
N PHE A 468 6.82 -1.97 -1.53
CA PHE A 468 6.01 -1.86 -0.30
C PHE A 468 4.96 -0.74 -0.26
N SER A 469 5.16 0.41 -0.89
CA SER A 469 4.20 1.51 -0.73
C SER A 469 4.20 2.46 -1.93
N SER A 470 3.01 2.77 -2.43
CA SER A 470 2.78 3.70 -3.54
C SER A 470 3.23 5.12 -3.20
N MET A 471 2.76 5.65 -2.08
CA MET A 471 2.97 7.05 -1.71
C MET A 471 2.76 7.28 -0.22
N SER A 472 3.69 7.96 0.44
CA SER A 472 3.57 8.38 1.84
C SER A 472 4.65 9.40 2.18
N GLU A 473 4.35 10.36 3.05
CA GLU A 473 5.38 11.22 3.62
C GLU A 473 6.33 10.45 4.54
N PRO A 474 7.61 10.85 4.60
CA PRO A 474 8.54 10.32 5.59
C PRO A 474 8.16 10.80 6.99
N ASN A 475 8.29 9.92 7.97
CA ASN A 475 8.19 10.28 9.39
C ASN A 475 9.06 9.33 10.23
N LYS A 476 8.98 9.42 11.56
CA LYS A 476 9.79 8.58 12.46
C LYS A 476 9.55 7.07 12.29
N TRP A 477 8.38 6.69 11.77
CA TRP A 477 7.98 5.33 11.46
C TRP A 477 8.41 4.87 10.06
N GLY A 478 9.16 5.69 9.32
CA GLY A 478 9.84 5.30 8.09
C GLY A 478 9.58 6.22 6.90
N SER A 479 10.29 5.94 5.80
CA SER A 479 10.21 6.66 4.52
C SER A 479 9.79 5.70 3.41
N TRP A 480 8.55 5.19 3.47
CA TRP A 480 8.11 4.01 2.73
C TRP A 480 7.76 4.28 1.27
N GLY A 481 6.90 5.27 1.03
CA GLY A 481 6.33 5.55 -0.28
C GLY A 481 7.34 5.74 -1.40
N LEU A 482 7.04 5.20 -2.58
CA LEU A 482 7.80 5.48 -3.80
C LEU A 482 7.82 6.98 -4.13
N LEU A 483 6.72 7.67 -3.81
CA LEU A 483 6.54 9.12 -3.82
C LEU A 483 6.14 9.62 -2.43
N GLU A 484 6.35 10.91 -2.17
CA GLU A 484 5.85 11.58 -0.96
C GLU A 484 4.51 12.30 -1.23
N GLU A 485 4.38 12.88 -2.43
CA GLU A 485 3.21 13.63 -2.90
C GLU A 485 2.94 13.37 -4.39
N GLU A 486 1.72 13.65 -4.84
CA GLU A 486 1.34 13.59 -6.25
C GLU A 486 2.15 14.59 -7.09
N GLY A 487 2.54 14.21 -8.31
CA GLY A 487 3.31 15.07 -9.21
C GLY A 487 4.76 15.35 -8.78
N GLY A 488 5.17 14.87 -7.60
CA GLY A 488 6.56 14.94 -7.14
C GLY A 488 7.51 14.04 -7.92
N SER A 489 8.80 14.28 -7.76
CA SER A 489 9.87 13.42 -8.30
C SER A 489 10.66 12.84 -7.14
N HIS A 490 10.85 11.52 -7.14
CA HIS A 490 11.53 10.82 -6.05
C HIS A 490 12.45 9.71 -6.61
N PRO A 491 13.69 9.53 -6.10
CA PRO A 491 14.65 8.56 -6.65
C PRO A 491 14.13 7.13 -6.73
N LYS A 492 13.38 6.69 -5.71
CA LYS A 492 12.74 5.36 -5.69
C LYS A 492 11.74 5.20 -6.84
N TRP A 493 10.86 6.18 -7.05
CA TRP A 493 9.88 6.14 -8.15
C TRP A 493 10.55 6.13 -9.53
N GLN A 494 11.59 6.95 -9.72
CA GLN A 494 12.35 6.99 -10.97
C GLN A 494 12.98 5.62 -11.31
N ALA A 495 13.52 4.92 -10.31
CA ALA A 495 14.07 3.58 -10.47
C ALA A 495 12.98 2.57 -10.92
N ILE A 496 11.80 2.60 -10.30
CA ILE A 496 10.69 1.73 -10.70
C ILE A 496 10.20 2.07 -12.11
N GLN A 497 10.07 3.34 -12.46
CA GLN A 497 9.71 3.74 -13.83
C GLN A 497 10.74 3.27 -14.86
N GLN A 498 12.03 3.26 -14.53
CA GLN A 498 13.07 2.72 -15.40
C GLN A 498 12.90 1.21 -15.64
N VAL A 499 12.52 0.45 -14.60
CA VAL A 499 12.23 -0.98 -14.74
C VAL A 499 10.97 -1.21 -15.59
N LEU A 500 9.91 -0.43 -15.37
CA LEU A 500 8.64 -0.57 -16.11
C LEU A 500 8.76 -0.21 -17.59
N LYS A 501 9.47 0.88 -17.94
CA LYS A 501 9.63 1.36 -19.34
C LYS A 501 10.38 0.39 -20.26
N ARG A 502 11.12 -0.57 -19.71
CA ARG A 502 11.85 -1.58 -20.49
C ARG A 502 10.99 -2.77 -20.90
N LYS A 503 9.73 -2.82 -20.45
CA LYS A 503 8.75 -3.75 -21.01
C LYS A 503 8.33 -3.22 -22.38
N PRO A 504 8.36 -4.03 -23.46
CA PRO A 504 7.60 -3.68 -24.65
C PRO A 504 6.17 -3.40 -24.22
N ALA A 505 5.58 -2.29 -24.70
CA ALA A 505 4.15 -2.10 -24.52
C ALA A 505 3.43 -3.34 -25.07
N LEU A 506 2.66 -4.00 -24.21
CA LEU A 506 1.88 -5.19 -24.54
C LEU A 506 0.87 -4.90 -25.66
#